data_AF-A0A7C1WX90-F1
#
_entry.id   AF-A0A7C1WX90-F1
#
_cell.length_a   1.000
_cell.length_b   1.000
_cell.length_c   1.000
_cell.angle_alpha   90.00
_cell.angle_beta   90.00
_cell.angle_gamma   90.00
#
_symmetry.space_group_name_H-M   'P 1'
#
loop_
_entity.id
_entity.type
_entity.pdbx_description
1 polymer ?
#
loop_
_entity_poly.entity_id
_entity_poly.type
_entity_poly.pdbx_seq_one_letter_code
_entity_poly.pdbx_strand_id
1 'polypeptide(L)' 'MSIQQKPIVGSWYVNLTGQLLKVRAVSYRDSSLSKVVVEYLNGSRVIIDIEQWKLLDLEINFEKATRRKKREEFQG' A
#
# COMPACT_ATOMS: atom_id res chain seq x y z
N MET A 1 -15.41 5.05 -6.67
CA MET A 1 -14.36 5.95 -7.19
C MET A 1 -13.06 5.52 -6.55
N SER A 2 -12.19 4.84 -7.30
CA SER A 2 -10.89 4.37 -6.80
C SER A 2 -9.88 5.50 -6.97
N ILE A 3 -9.33 6.01 -5.87
CA ILE A 3 -8.22 6.96 -5.97
C ILE A 3 -7.00 6.13 -6.36
N GLN A 4 -6.53 6.30 -7.60
CA GLN A 4 -5.37 5.56 -8.10
C GLN A 4 -4.13 5.94 -7.28
N GLN A 5 -3.76 5.09 -6.33
CA GLN A 5 -2.65 5.35 -5.42
C GLN A 5 -1.32 5.05 -6.08
N LYS A 6 -0.34 5.94 -5.91
CA LYS A 6 1.06 5.61 -6.23
C LYS A 6 1.58 4.61 -5.18
N PRO A 7 2.28 3.52 -5.58
CA PRO A 7 2.88 2.60 -4.62
C PRO A 7 4.01 3.31 -3.87
N ILE A 8 3.92 3.29 -2.53
CA ILE A 8 4.93 3.84 -1.63
C ILE A 8 5.59 2.67 -0.89
N VAL A 9 6.90 2.50 -1.08
CA VAL A 9 7.67 1.46 -0.39
C VAL A 9 7.55 1.62 1.12
N GLY A 10 7.28 0.51 1.80
CA GLY A 10 7.07 0.45 3.25
C GLY A 10 5.63 0.68 3.68
N SER A 11 4.77 1.25 2.83
CA SER A 11 3.36 1.49 3.13
C SER A 11 2.52 0.22 3.04
N TRP A 12 1.47 0.20 3.85
CA TRP A 12 0.43 -0.82 3.86
C TRP A 12 -0.82 -0.31 3.15
N TYR A 13 -1.47 -1.21 2.41
CA TYR A 13 -2.70 -0.95 1.68
C TYR A 13 -3.70 -2.09 1.92
N VAL A 14 -4.98 -1.79 1.75
CA VAL A 14 -6.07 -2.77 1.77
C VAL A 14 -6.73 -2.75 0.40
N ASN A 15 -6.84 -3.90 -0.25
CA ASN A 15 -7.61 -4.04 -1.50
C ASN A 15 -9.11 -4.21 -1.19
N LEU A 16 -9.96 -4.20 -2.22
CA LEU A 16 -11.41 -4.35 -2.05
C LEU A 16 -11.85 -5.66 -1.37
N THR A 17 -11.02 -6.70 -1.39
CA THR A 17 -11.33 -7.97 -0.71
C THR A 17 -10.96 -7.96 0.78
N GLY A 18 -10.45 -6.83 1.30
CA GLY A 18 -10.02 -6.67 2.68
C GLY A 18 -8.63 -7.23 2.98
N GLN A 19 -7.88 -7.67 1.95
CA GLN A 19 -6.54 -8.20 2.15
C GLN A 19 -5.54 -7.07 2.36
N LEU A 20 -4.76 -7.19 3.44
CA LEU A 20 -3.68 -6.27 3.75
C LEU A 20 -2.41 -6.65 2.99
N LEU A 21 -1.79 -5.67 2.36
CA LEU A 21 -0.59 -5.85 1.56
C LEU A 21 0.43 -4.73 1.83
N LYS A 22 1.71 -5.08 1.88
CA LYS A 22 2.84 -4.16 2.06
C LYS A 22 3.61 -4.02 0.77
N VAL A 23 3.92 -2.79 0.38
CA VAL A 23 4.87 -2.55 -0.72
C VAL A 23 6.29 -2.75 -0.20
N ARG A 24 7.02 -3.70 -0.79
CA ARG A 24 8.41 -4.01 -0.42
C ARG A 24 9.43 -3.35 -1.33
N ALA A 25 9.10 -3.19 -2.61
CA ALA A 25 9.95 -2.53 -3.59
C ALA A 25 9.13 -2.05 -4.79
N VAL A 26 9.71 -1.12 -5.55
CA VAL A 26 9.21 -0.68 -6.86
C VAL A 26 10.37 -0.71 -7.85
N SER A 27 10.08 -0.99 -9.12
CA SER A 27 11.08 -0.91 -10.19
C SER A 27 10.65 0.09 -11.26
N TYR A 28 11.65 0.74 -11.84
CA TYR A 28 11.47 1.69 -12.93
C TYR A 28 12.11 1.13 -14.20
N ARG A 29 11.45 1.37 -15.33
CA ARG A 29 11.96 1.11 -16.68
C ARG A 29 11.73 2.38 -17.49
N ASP A 30 12.76 2.88 -18.15
CA ASP A 30 12.69 4.11 -18.95
C ASP A 30 12.05 5.27 -18.18
N SER A 31 12.50 5.46 -16.93
CA SER A 31 12.00 6.47 -15.97
C SER A 31 10.53 6.32 -15.57
N SER A 32 9.85 5.25 -15.99
CA SER A 32 8.45 4.96 -15.71
C SER A 32 8.31 3.81 -14.71
N LEU A 33 7.39 3.93 -13.75
CA LEU A 33 7.09 2.88 -12.79
C LEU A 33 6.57 1.64 -13.53
N SER A 34 7.27 0.51 -13.39
CA SER A 34 7.03 -0.69 -14.19
C SER A 34 6.50 -1.86 -13.37
N LYS A 35 7.08 -2.11 -12.19
CA LYS A 35 6.68 -3.23 -11.31
C LYS A 35 6.63 -2.80 -9.85
N VAL A 36 5.83 -3.52 -9.08
CA VAL A 36 5.69 -3.40 -7.63
C VAL A 36 5.86 -4.77 -7.00
N VAL A 37 6.71 -4.86 -5.97
CA VAL A 37 6.81 -6.05 -5.12
C VAL A 37 5.88 -5.86 -3.94
N VAL A 38 4.93 -6.77 -3.81
CA VAL A 38 3.91 -6.77 -2.77
C VAL A 38 4.11 -7.98 -1.86
N GLU A 39 3.98 -7.78 -0.56
CA GLU A 39 3.99 -8.82 0.46
C GLU A 39 2.63 -8.86 1.18
N TYR A 40 2.01 -10.03 1.24
CA TYR A 40 0.77 -10.26 1.98
C TYR A 40 1.06 -10.64 3.44
N LEU A 41 0.03 -10.60 4.30
CA LEU A 41 0.15 -10.95 5.71
C LEU A 41 0.70 -12.36 6.00
N ASN A 42 0.42 -13.31 5.11
CA ASN A 42 0.97 -14.67 5.23
C ASN A 42 2.45 -14.77 4.81
N GLY A 43 3.10 -13.65 4.50
CA GLY A 43 4.48 -13.57 4.06
C GLY A 43 4.70 -13.87 2.58
N SER A 44 3.66 -14.22 1.82
CA SER A 44 3.80 -14.46 0.38
C SER A 44 4.13 -13.16 -0.34
N ARG A 45 5.01 -13.26 -1.35
CA ARG A 45 5.46 -12.12 -2.15
C ARG A 45 5.12 -12.32 -3.61
N VAL A 46 4.57 -11.29 -4.22
CA VAL A 46 4.25 -11.27 -5.65
C VAL A 46 4.84 -10.02 -6.30
N ILE A 47 5.22 -10.15 -7.57
CA ILE A 47 5.62 -9.04 -8.42
C ILE A 47 4.46 -8.78 -9.37
N ILE A 48 3.93 -7.57 -9.33
CA ILE A 48 2.84 -7.15 -10.21
C ILE A 48 3.27 -5.96 -11.06
N ASP A 49 2.72 -5.83 -12.25
CA ASP A 49 2.89 -4.63 -13.05
C ASP A 49 1.98 -3.49 -12.63
N ILE A 50 2.18 -2.35 -13.29
CA ILE A 50 1.43 -1.15 -12.98
C ILE A 50 -0.06 -1.27 -13.33
N GLU A 51 -0.43 -2.06 -14.34
CA GLU A 51 -1.83 -2.27 -14.69
C GLU A 51 -2.52 -3.14 -13.63
N GLN A 52 -1.86 -4.22 -13.20
CA GLN A 52 -2.32 -5.05 -12.08
C GLN A 52 -2.41 -4.24 -10.78
N TRP A 53 -1.45 -3.36 -10.49
CA TRP A 53 -1.50 -2.47 -9.33
C TRP A 53 -2.74 -1.56 -9.35
N LYS A 54 -3.06 -0.97 -10.51
CA LYS A 54 -4.23 -0.09 -10.67
C LYS A 54 -5.55 -0.84 -10.43
N LEU A 55 -5.61 -2.13 -10.75
CA LEU A 55 -6.79 -2.98 -10.57
C LEU A 55 -7.00 -3.45 -9.12
N LEU A 56 -6.06 -3.18 -8.20
CA LEU A 56 -6.22 -3.57 -6.80
C LEU A 56 -7.26 -2.73 -6.06
N ASP A 57 -7.69 -1.59 -6.62
CA ASP A 57 -8.68 -0.68 -6.04
C ASP A 57 -8.47 -0.45 -4.54
N LEU A 58 -7.35 0.18 -4.23
CA LEU A 58 -6.83 0.29 -2.88
C LEU A 58 -7.57 1.37 -2.08
N GLU A 59 -8.11 1.00 -0.93
CA GLU A 59 -8.56 1.95 0.09
C GLU A 59 -7.42 2.24 1.09
N ILE A 60 -7.22 3.52 1.42
CA ILE A 60 -6.34 3.92 2.51
C ILE A 60 -7.20 4.14 3.76
N ASN A 61 -7.05 3.25 4.74
CA ASN A 61 -7.66 3.42 6.07
C ASN A 61 -6.59 3.62 7.17
N PHE A 62 -5.55 4.42 6.91
CA PHE A 62 -4.48 4.67 7.89
C PHE A 62 -4.46 6.06 8.55
N GLU A 63 -5.23 7.04 8.08
CA GLU A 63 -5.26 8.37 8.70
C GLU A 63 -5.88 8.38 10.11
N LYS A 64 -6.74 7.42 10.47
CA LYS A 64 -7.38 7.39 11.80
C LYS A 64 -6.56 6.65 12.88
N ALA A 65 -5.67 5.73 12.50
CA ALA A 65 -4.99 4.88 13.48
C ALA A 65 -3.76 5.54 14.13
N THR A 66 -3.00 6.35 13.39
CA THR A 66 -1.77 6.97 13.88
C THR A 66 -1.99 8.33 14.55
N ARG A 67 -3.09 9.04 14.22
CA ARG A 67 -3.46 10.28 14.94
C ARG A 67 -3.98 10.03 16.36
N ARG A 68 -4.53 8.85 16.67
CA ARG A 68 -5.04 8.51 18.01
C ARG A 68 -3.91 8.33 19.03
N LYS A 69 -2.85 7.61 18.67
CA LYS A 69 -1.68 7.40 19.55
C LYS A 69 -0.94 8.70 19.91
N LYS A 70 -0.76 9.62 18.95
CA LYS A 70 -0.06 10.89 19.22
C LYS A 70 -0.86 11.88 20.09
N ARG A 71 -2.19 11.72 20.23
CA ARG A 71 -3.00 12.64 21.05
C ARG A 71 -3.16 12.15 22.49
N GLU A 72 -3.09 10.84 22.71
CA GLU A 72 -3.10 10.20 24.04
C GLU A 72 -1.73 10.32 24.75
N GLU A 73 -0.61 10.35 24.01
CA GLU A 73 0.74 10.55 24.56
C GLU A 73 1.09 12.00 24.94
N PHE A 74 0.32 13.00 24.47
CA PHE A 74 0.53 14.43 24.81
C PHE A 74 -0.44 14.96 25.87
N GLN A 75 -1.29 14.09 26.45
CA GLN A 75 -2.23 14.43 27.53
C GLN A 75 -2.05 13.57 28.79
N GLY A 76 -0.97 12.80 28.89
CA GLY A 76 -0.60 11.99 30.06
C GLY A 76 0.55 12.60 30.85
#